data_AF-A0A1I5Z2Q9-F1
#
_entry.id   AF-A0A1I5Z2Q9-F1
#
_cell.length_a   1.000
_cell.length_b   1.000
_cell.length_c   1.000
_cell.angle_alpha   90.00
_cell.angle_beta   90.00
_cell.angle_gamma   90.00
#
_symmetry.space_group_name_H-M   'P 1'
#
loop_
_entity.id
_entity.type
_entity.pdbx_description
1 polymer ?
#
loop_
_entity_poly.entity_id
_entity_poly.type
_entity_poly.pdbx_seq_one_letter_code
_entity_poly.pdbx_strand_id
1 'polypeptide(L)'
;MRWLLALLLFILAACNTGGPGFAGIEPERVSQDGSAFLFRQTGPLIEAQRISPEMMPRFQMVATKAGRAAEARTGCDVAWIMGDQAVMVMALDCPGGPPPPKMPRTKNWSCHAITASRAITDALVSSDISLNCTRG
;
A
#
# COMPACT_ATOMS: atom_id res chain seq x y z
N MET A 1 11.95 10.63 32.77
CA MET A 1 10.71 11.17 32.13
C MET A 1 10.98 11.98 30.85
N ARG A 2 11.80 13.05 30.86
CA ARG A 2 12.08 13.86 29.65
C ARG A 2 12.66 13.04 28.47
N TRP A 3 13.48 12.05 28.77
CA TRP A 3 14.11 11.19 27.76
C TRP A 3 13.13 10.17 27.16
N LEU A 4 12.20 9.65 27.97
CA LEU A 4 11.10 8.81 27.48
C LEU A 4 10.16 9.61 26.58
N LEU A 5 9.89 10.87 26.94
CA LEU A 5 9.11 11.79 26.10
C LEU A 5 9.82 12.09 24.78
N ALA A 6 11.13 12.33 24.81
CA ALA A 6 11.93 12.57 23.61
C ALA A 6 11.98 11.33 22.70
N LEU A 7 12.16 10.14 23.27
CA LEU A 7 12.13 8.88 22.53
C LEU A 7 10.75 8.65 21.88
N LEU A 8 9.67 8.90 22.62
CA LEU A 8 8.30 8.78 22.11
C LEU A 8 8.04 9.74 20.94
N LEU A 9 8.48 11.00 21.04
CA LEU A 9 8.36 11.98 19.96
C LEU A 9 9.16 11.56 18.72
N PHE A 10 10.33 10.96 18.90
CA PHE A 10 11.15 10.45 17.80
C PHE A 10 10.46 9.28 17.06
N ILE A 11 9.83 8.37 17.80
CA ILE A 11 9.09 7.23 17.22
C ILE A 11 7.86 7.72 16.43
N LEU A 12 7.14 8.73 16.94
CA LEU A 12 5.97 9.30 16.25
C LEU A 12 6.33 9.99 14.93
N ALA A 13 7.50 10.62 14.84
CA ALA A 13 7.94 11.28 13.60
C ALA A 13 8.20 10.29 12.44
N ALA A 14 8.48 9.01 12.74
CA ALA A 14 8.76 8.00 11.73
C ALA A 14 7.51 7.38 11.07
N CYS A 15 6.31 7.64 11.60
CA CYS A 15 5.06 6.99 11.14
C CYS A 15 4.57 7.42 9.74
N ASN A 16 5.22 8.39 9.09
CA ASN A 16 4.78 8.93 7.80
C ASN A 16 5.83 8.78 6.69
N THR A 17 6.70 7.77 6.77
CA THR A 17 7.64 7.44 5.70
C THR A 17 6.92 6.85 4.49
N GLY A 18 7.42 7.16 3.29
CA GLY A 18 7.02 6.45 2.07
C GLY A 18 7.37 4.96 2.17
N GLY A 19 6.63 4.15 1.42
CA GLY A 19 6.84 2.71 1.34
C GLY A 19 8.17 2.32 0.67
N PRO A 20 8.45 1.02 0.54
CA PRO A 20 9.64 0.54 -0.17
C PRO A 20 9.74 1.13 -1.58
N GLY A 21 10.89 1.73 -1.90
CA GLY A 21 11.12 2.44 -3.17
C GLY A 21 10.74 3.93 -3.17
N PHE A 22 10.03 4.40 -2.15
CA PHE A 22 9.63 5.81 -1.97
C PHE A 22 10.20 6.44 -0.68
N ALA A 23 10.89 5.66 0.14
CA ALA A 23 11.52 6.13 1.37
C ALA A 23 12.55 7.25 1.09
N GLY A 24 12.53 8.30 1.92
CA GLY A 24 13.42 9.46 1.78
C GLY A 24 12.99 10.48 0.71
N ILE A 25 11.92 10.22 -0.04
CA ILE A 25 11.34 11.19 -0.97
C ILE A 25 10.41 12.13 -0.20
N GLU A 26 10.67 13.44 -0.33
CA GLU A 26 9.84 14.46 0.29
C GLU A 26 8.42 14.41 -0.29
N PRO A 27 7.37 14.27 0.55
CA PRO A 27 6.02 14.15 0.07
C PRO A 27 5.44 15.48 -0.40
N GLU A 28 4.75 15.46 -1.54
CA GLU A 28 3.92 16.56 -1.99
C GLU A 28 2.47 16.39 -1.53
N ARG A 29 1.88 17.40 -0.87
CA ARG A 29 0.46 17.36 -0.49
C ARG A 29 -0.44 17.79 -1.65
N VAL A 30 -1.33 16.88 -2.08
CA VAL A 30 -2.30 17.13 -3.16
C VAL A 30 -3.70 16.82 -2.67
N SER A 31 -4.68 17.65 -3.03
CA SER A 31 -6.09 17.46 -2.67
C SER A 31 -6.95 17.29 -3.92
N GLN A 32 -7.92 16.36 -3.87
CA GLN A 32 -8.85 16.07 -4.96
C GLN A 32 -10.17 15.56 -4.39
N ASP A 33 -11.28 16.18 -4.81
CA ASP A 33 -12.66 15.74 -4.49
C ASP A 33 -12.88 15.43 -2.99
N GLY A 34 -12.37 16.31 -2.12
CA GLY A 34 -12.47 16.20 -0.66
C GLY A 34 -11.47 15.23 -0.01
N SER A 35 -10.69 14.50 -0.79
CA SER A 35 -9.58 13.66 -0.32
C SER A 35 -8.26 14.40 -0.39
N ALA A 36 -7.35 14.10 0.53
CA ALA A 36 -5.99 14.64 0.55
C ALA A 36 -4.96 13.51 0.58
N PHE A 37 -3.90 13.67 -0.20
CA PHE A 37 -2.85 12.68 -0.42
C PHE A 37 -1.47 13.31 -0.22
N LEU A 38 -0.51 12.47 0.19
CA LEU A 38 0.92 12.73 0.10
C LEU A 38 1.46 11.93 -1.07
N PHE A 39 1.97 12.63 -2.06
CA PHE A 39 2.52 12.07 -3.29
C PHE A 39 4.04 11.97 -3.19
N ARG A 40 4.58 10.82 -3.58
CA ARG A 40 6.02 10.60 -3.72
C ARG A 40 6.26 9.94 -5.07
N GLN A 41 6.99 10.61 -5.95
CA GLN A 41 7.25 10.11 -7.30
C GLN A 41 8.69 9.60 -7.42
N THR A 42 8.85 8.43 -8.04
CA THR A 42 10.14 7.82 -8.37
C THR A 42 10.07 7.26 -9.80
N GLY A 43 10.69 7.96 -10.75
CA GLY A 43 10.58 7.63 -12.18
C GLY A 43 9.11 7.57 -12.65
N PRO A 44 8.68 6.47 -13.30
CA PRO A 44 7.30 6.30 -13.79
C PRO A 44 6.32 5.81 -12.71
N LEU A 45 6.73 5.78 -11.44
CA LEU A 45 5.87 5.36 -10.33
C LEU A 45 5.57 6.52 -9.39
N ILE A 46 4.36 6.56 -8.87
CA ILE A 46 3.96 7.51 -7.83
C ILE A 46 3.20 6.78 -6.72
N GLU A 47 3.63 6.98 -5.48
CA GLU A 47 2.92 6.58 -4.28
C GLU A 47 1.98 7.70 -3.86
N ALA A 48 0.74 7.35 -3.54
CA ALA A 48 -0.28 8.22 -3.00
C ALA A 48 -0.73 7.69 -1.64
N GLN A 49 -0.26 8.33 -0.58
CA GLN A 49 -0.67 8.04 0.78
C GLN A 49 -1.80 8.98 1.19
N ARG A 50 -2.98 8.46 1.50
CA ARG A 50 -4.13 9.25 1.95
C ARG A 50 -3.91 9.77 3.37
N ILE A 51 -4.15 11.07 3.54
CA ILE A 51 -4.09 11.77 4.84
C ILE A 51 -5.43 12.38 5.24
N SER A 52 -6.44 12.38 4.36
CA SER A 52 -7.81 12.75 4.73
C SER A 52 -8.51 11.62 5.51
N PRO A 53 -9.22 11.94 6.60
CA PRO A 53 -10.11 10.99 7.25
C PRO A 53 -11.39 10.82 6.42
N GLU A 54 -11.69 9.58 6.00
CA GLU A 54 -12.93 9.21 5.32
C GLU A 54 -13.46 7.93 5.97
N MET A 55 -14.77 7.87 6.21
CA MET A 55 -15.38 6.71 6.86
C MET A 55 -15.53 5.56 5.88
N MET A 56 -14.82 4.46 6.15
CA MET A 56 -14.91 3.18 5.42
C MET A 56 -15.01 3.32 3.89
N PRO A 57 -14.09 4.08 3.26
CA PRO A 57 -14.19 4.32 1.83
C PRO A 57 -13.84 3.04 1.06
N ARG A 58 -14.55 2.79 -0.05
CA ARG A 58 -14.20 1.70 -0.97
C ARG A 58 -12.92 2.07 -1.72
N PHE A 59 -12.03 1.09 -1.92
CA PHE A 59 -10.76 1.29 -2.63
C PHE A 59 -10.95 1.99 -3.97
N GLN A 60 -11.85 1.48 -4.83
CA GLN A 60 -12.09 2.00 -6.17
C GLN A 60 -12.44 3.51 -6.17
N MET A 61 -13.18 3.98 -5.17
CA MET A 61 -13.55 5.40 -5.06
C MET A 61 -12.32 6.26 -4.73
N VAL A 62 -11.50 5.82 -3.79
CA VAL A 62 -10.29 6.57 -3.38
C VAL A 62 -9.23 6.50 -4.48
N ALA A 63 -9.04 5.33 -5.08
CA ALA A 63 -8.13 5.11 -6.20
C ALA A 63 -8.49 5.99 -7.40
N THR A 64 -9.80 6.16 -7.71
CA THR A 64 -10.24 7.08 -8.78
C THR A 64 -9.84 8.52 -8.48
N LYS A 65 -10.03 8.99 -7.23
CA LYS A 65 -9.63 10.33 -6.82
C LYS A 65 -8.11 10.51 -6.87
N ALA A 66 -7.35 9.54 -6.37
CA ALA A 66 -5.89 9.57 -6.39
C ALA A 66 -5.34 9.55 -7.83
N GLY A 67 -5.93 8.74 -8.72
CA GLY A 67 -5.58 8.68 -10.14
C GLY A 67 -5.79 10.01 -10.83
N ARG A 68 -6.98 10.62 -10.70
CA ARG A 68 -7.27 11.96 -11.24
C ARG A 68 -6.31 13.02 -10.71
N ALA A 69 -6.00 12.96 -9.41
CA ALA A 69 -5.04 13.87 -8.80
C ALA A 69 -3.64 13.68 -9.39
N ALA A 70 -3.21 12.43 -9.64
CA ALA A 70 -1.92 12.13 -10.27
C ALA A 70 -1.88 12.61 -11.72
N GLU A 71 -2.91 12.34 -12.52
CA GLU A 71 -3.02 12.80 -13.91
C GLU A 71 -2.99 14.33 -13.97
N ALA A 72 -3.80 15.00 -13.15
CA ALA A 72 -3.84 16.46 -13.09
C ALA A 72 -2.50 17.06 -12.64
N ARG A 73 -1.77 16.38 -11.74
CA ARG A 73 -0.53 16.92 -11.18
C ARG A 73 0.70 16.68 -12.05
N THR A 74 0.71 15.57 -12.80
CA THR A 74 1.86 15.14 -13.60
C THR A 74 1.67 15.39 -15.09
N GLY A 75 0.42 15.50 -15.57
CA GLY A 75 0.09 15.56 -16.99
C GLY A 75 0.25 14.22 -17.71
N CYS A 76 0.47 13.13 -16.98
CA CYS A 76 0.63 11.78 -17.52
C CYS A 76 -0.62 10.94 -17.26
N ASP A 77 -0.91 9.99 -18.16
CA ASP A 77 -2.01 9.05 -17.94
C ASP A 77 -1.64 8.02 -16.88
N VAL A 78 -2.61 7.57 -16.08
CA VAL A 78 -2.37 6.51 -15.10
C VAL A 78 -2.61 5.13 -15.75
N ALA A 79 -1.55 4.36 -15.93
CA ALA A 79 -1.59 3.05 -16.57
C ALA A 79 -2.22 1.96 -15.68
N TRP A 80 -1.96 2.02 -14.36
CA TRP A 80 -2.59 1.15 -13.38
C TRP A 80 -2.45 1.73 -11.98
N ILE A 81 -3.34 1.30 -11.07
CA ILE A 81 -3.35 1.64 -9.65
C ILE A 81 -3.45 0.35 -8.84
N MET A 82 -2.66 0.22 -7.78
CA MET A 82 -2.75 -0.89 -6.82
C MET A 82 -2.52 -0.42 -5.39
N GLY A 83 -2.75 -1.31 -4.42
CA GLY A 83 -2.57 -1.04 -2.99
C GLY A 83 -3.88 -1.17 -2.23
N ASP A 84 -4.04 -0.35 -1.21
CA ASP A 84 -5.25 -0.25 -0.40
C ASP A 84 -5.76 1.20 -0.35
N GLN A 85 -6.76 1.49 0.48
CA GLN A 85 -7.37 2.83 0.47
C GLN A 85 -6.49 3.87 1.18
N ALA A 86 -5.58 3.45 2.05
CA ALA A 86 -4.66 4.32 2.76
C ALA A 86 -3.39 4.60 1.96
N VAL A 87 -2.86 3.61 1.24
CA VAL A 87 -1.65 3.76 0.41
C VAL A 87 -1.87 3.10 -0.95
N MET A 88 -1.67 3.89 -2.00
CA MET A 88 -1.78 3.45 -3.38
C MET A 88 -0.45 3.67 -4.10
N VAL A 89 -0.13 2.79 -5.05
CA VAL A 89 0.97 2.98 -5.98
C VAL A 89 0.40 2.94 -7.39
N MET A 90 0.87 3.86 -8.23
CA MET A 90 0.38 4.05 -9.58
C MET A 90 1.55 4.10 -10.55
N ALA A 91 1.38 3.50 -11.73
CA ALA A 91 2.29 3.73 -12.85
C ALA A 91 1.76 4.85 -13.75
N LEU A 92 2.66 5.74 -14.13
CA LEU A 92 2.42 6.86 -15.02
C LEU A 92 2.94 6.54 -16.41
N ASP A 93 2.11 6.78 -17.42
CA ASP A 93 2.47 6.75 -18.83
C ASP A 93 2.68 8.19 -19.31
N CYS A 94 3.91 8.66 -19.18
CA CYS A 94 4.27 10.04 -19.52
C CYS A 94 4.75 10.13 -20.98
N PRO A 95 4.27 11.09 -21.78
CA PRO A 95 4.78 11.33 -23.12
C PRO A 95 6.29 11.58 -23.12
N GLY A 96 7.04 10.79 -23.91
CA GLY A 96 8.50 10.89 -24.00
C GLY A 96 9.26 10.31 -22.80
N GLY A 97 8.56 9.72 -21.82
CA GLY A 97 9.16 9.01 -20.69
C GLY A 97 9.46 7.54 -21.00
N PRO A 98 10.11 6.82 -20.06
CA PRO A 98 10.19 5.36 -20.13
C PRO A 98 8.79 4.75 -20.06
N PRO A 99 8.56 3.57 -20.68
CA PRO A 99 7.26 2.92 -20.63
C PRO A 99 6.88 2.60 -19.17
N PRO A 100 5.58 2.69 -18.82
CA PRO A 100 5.14 2.36 -17.47
C PRO A 100 5.50 0.91 -17.13
N PRO A 101 6.00 0.63 -15.91
CA PRO A 101 6.29 -0.74 -15.51
C PRO A 101 5.03 -1.60 -15.56
N LYS A 102 5.17 -2.90 -15.82
CA LYS A 102 4.02 -3.81 -15.82
C LYS A 102 3.43 -3.91 -14.41
N MET A 103 2.10 -3.99 -14.32
CA MET A 103 1.41 -4.21 -13.05
C MET A 103 1.98 -5.45 -12.36
N PRO A 104 2.41 -5.36 -11.09
CA PRO A 104 2.88 -6.51 -10.33
C PRO A 104 1.81 -7.60 -10.30
N ARG A 105 2.12 -8.78 -10.84
CA ARG A 105 1.20 -9.92 -10.75
C ARG A 105 1.16 -10.40 -9.30
N THR A 106 -0.05 -10.59 -8.77
CA THR A 106 -0.21 -11.28 -7.49
C THR A 106 0.37 -12.69 -7.63
N LYS A 107 1.26 -13.07 -6.70
CA LYS A 107 1.70 -14.46 -6.58
C LYS A 107 0.64 -15.19 -5.78
N ASN A 108 -0.07 -16.09 -6.43
CA ASN A 108 -1.12 -16.86 -5.79
C ASN A 108 -0.48 -18.17 -5.31
N TRP A 109 -0.78 -18.57 -4.09
CA TRP A 109 -0.39 -19.86 -3.56
C TRP A 109 -1.65 -20.69 -3.34
N SER A 110 -1.76 -21.83 -4.00
CA SER A 110 -2.77 -22.83 -3.70
C SER A 110 -2.24 -23.71 -2.58
N CYS A 111 -2.79 -23.55 -1.39
CA CYS A 111 -2.40 -24.33 -0.22
C CYS A 111 -3.50 -25.35 0.14
N HIS A 112 -3.12 -26.61 0.27
CA HIS A 112 -3.98 -27.67 0.80
C HIS A 112 -3.43 -28.13 2.16
N ALA A 113 -4.31 -28.30 3.15
CA ALA A 113 -3.94 -28.86 4.44
C ALA A 113 -3.61 -30.35 4.26
N ILE A 114 -2.42 -30.76 4.68
CA ILE A 114 -1.94 -32.14 4.55
C ILE A 114 -2.26 -32.95 5.82
N THR A 115 -2.23 -32.27 6.97
CA THR A 115 -2.54 -32.88 8.26
C THR A 115 -3.26 -31.85 9.16
N ALA A 116 -4.44 -32.20 9.64
CA ALA A 116 -5.09 -31.56 10.78
C ALA A 116 -5.30 -32.66 11.82
N SER A 117 -4.38 -32.80 12.77
CA SER A 117 -4.50 -33.81 13.82
C SER A 117 -5.64 -33.44 14.79
N ARG A 118 -6.58 -34.38 15.00
CA ARG A 118 -7.51 -34.45 16.13
C ARG A 118 -7.62 -35.93 16.55
N ALA A 119 -7.78 -36.31 17.81
CA ALA A 119 -7.91 -35.59 19.09
C ALA A 119 -7.66 -36.61 20.22
N ILE A 120 -7.24 -36.19 21.43
CA ILE A 120 -7.63 -36.87 22.69
C ILE A 120 -7.77 -35.83 23.82
N THR A 121 -8.99 -35.72 24.37
CA THR A 121 -9.43 -35.14 25.67
C THR A 121 -9.14 -33.67 25.99
N ASP A 122 -10.21 -32.86 26.04
CA ASP A 122 -10.47 -31.67 26.89
C ASP A 122 -9.41 -30.59 27.13
N ALA A 123 -8.35 -30.51 26.34
CA ALA A 123 -7.50 -29.32 26.27
C ALA A 123 -7.31 -28.89 24.81
N LEU A 124 -7.65 -27.62 24.52
CA LEU A 124 -7.33 -26.96 23.26
C LEU A 124 -5.80 -26.81 23.15
N VAL A 125 -5.13 -27.87 22.72
CA VAL A 125 -3.73 -27.81 22.33
C VAL A 125 -3.68 -27.47 20.84
N SER A 126 -2.95 -26.41 20.52
CA SER A 126 -2.60 -26.00 19.15
C SER A 126 -2.28 -27.23 18.28
N SER A 127 -3.04 -27.42 17.20
CA SER A 127 -2.71 -28.43 16.20
C SER A 127 -1.77 -27.79 15.19
N ASP A 128 -0.60 -28.39 14.99
CA ASP A 128 0.32 -28.00 13.92
C ASP A 128 -0.35 -28.32 12.57
N ILE A 129 -0.94 -27.32 11.93
CA ILE A 129 -1.51 -27.44 10.58
C ILE A 129 -0.36 -27.36 9.59
N SER A 130 -0.05 -28.49 8.95
CA SER A 130 0.90 -28.52 7.83
C SER A 130 0.17 -28.20 6.53
N LEU A 131 0.69 -27.22 5.79
CA LEU A 131 0.17 -26.77 4.50
C LEU A 131 1.14 -27.20 3.39
N ASN A 132 0.62 -27.86 2.35
CA ASN A 132 1.34 -27.99 1.08
C ASN A 132 0.90 -26.86 0.17
N CYS A 133 1.80 -25.93 -0.10
CA CYS A 133 1.53 -24.78 -0.95
C CYS A 133 2.26 -24.92 -2.28
N THR A 134 1.50 -24.88 -3.37
CA THR A 134 2.03 -24.77 -4.72
C THR A 134 1.76 -23.38 -5.27
N ARG A 135 2.62 -22.92 -6.18
CA ARG A 135 2.44 -21.64 -6.84
C ARG A 135 1.42 -21.80 -7.97
N GLY A 136 0.36 -20.99 -7.93
CA GLY A 136 -0.65 -20.88 -8.98
C GLY A 136 -0.24 -19.98 -10.13
#